data_AF-A0A3E0QB44-F1
#
_entry.id   AF-A0A3E0QB44-F1
#
_cell.length_a   1.000
_cell.length_b   1.000
_cell.length_c   1.000
_cell.angle_alpha   90.00
_cell.angle_beta   90.00
_cell.angle_gamma   90.00
#
_symmetry.space_group_name_H-M   'P 1'
#
loop_
_entity.id
_entity.type
_entity.pdbx_description
1 polymer ?
#
loop_
_entity_poly.entity_id
_entity_poly.type
_entity_poly.pdbx_seq_one_letter_code
_entity_poly.pdbx_strand_id
1 'polypeptide(L)' 'MNKKTNSGLKIICLNRKASFNYFFEDLFEAGIVLKGSEIKSVRDGKVNIADSYAVEKNGEIILINSH' A
#
# COMPACT_ATOMS: atom_id res chain seq x y z
N MET A 1 12.52 -3.19 13.47
CA MET A 1 11.56 -4.31 13.55
C MET A 1 11.56 -5.08 12.23
N ASN A 2 12.18 -6.26 12.19
CA ASN A 2 12.09 -7.16 11.04
C ASN A 2 10.73 -7.87 11.10
N LYS A 3 9.74 -7.37 10.33
CA LYS A 3 8.49 -8.12 10.12
C LYS A 3 8.85 -9.38 9.31
N LYS A 4 8.84 -10.54 9.97
CA LYS A 4 8.90 -11.86 9.32
C LYS A 4 7.67 -11.97 8.41
N THR A 5 7.86 -11.77 7.10
CA THR A 5 6.82 -12.15 6.14
C THR A 5 6.87 -13.67 5.95
N ASN A 6 5.71 -14.29 5.70
CA ASN A 6 5.63 -15.70 5.32
C ASN A 6 6.56 -15.98 4.14
N SER A 7 7.18 -17.18 4.11
CA SER A 7 8.07 -17.61 3.04
C SER A 7 7.40 -17.39 1.67
N GLY A 8 7.97 -16.51 0.85
CA GLY A 8 7.45 -16.13 -0.48
C GLY A 8 6.81 -14.73 -0.58
N LEU A 9 6.51 -14.06 0.52
CA LEU A 9 5.97 -12.69 0.51
C LEU A 9 7.11 -11.65 0.62
N LYS A 10 7.33 -10.90 -0.45
CA LYS A 10 8.23 -9.75 -0.49
C LYS A 10 7.43 -8.46 -0.26
N ILE A 11 7.82 -7.68 0.75
CA ILE A 11 7.29 -6.31 0.91
C ILE A 11 7.85 -5.47 -0.23
N ILE A 12 6.97 -4.98 -1.11
CA ILE A 12 7.35 -4.18 -2.27
C ILE A 12 7.51 -2.71 -1.89
N CYS A 13 6.52 -2.15 -1.20
CA CYS A 13 6.53 -0.77 -0.74
C CYS A 13 5.98 -0.70 0.68
N LEU A 14 6.54 0.22 1.47
CA LEU A 14 6.12 0.48 2.84
C LEU A 14 6.17 1.99 3.09
N ASN A 15 5.02 2.60 3.40
CA ASN A 15 4.97 4.01 3.78
C ASN A 15 5.51 4.21 5.20
N ARG A 16 6.82 4.46 5.32
CA ARG A 16 7.45 4.76 6.61
C ARG A 16 7.02 6.11 7.19
N LYS A 17 6.62 7.08 6.35
CA LYS A 17 6.15 8.39 6.82
C LYS A 17 4.84 8.26 7.60
N ALA A 18 3.95 7.36 7.18
CA ALA A 18 2.68 7.13 7.87
C ALA A 18 2.90 6.74 9.35
N SER A 19 3.84 5.83 9.62
CA SER A 19 4.15 5.40 10.99
C SER A 19 4.88 6.45 11.83
N PHE A 20 5.47 7.47 11.20
CA PHE A 20 6.13 8.56 11.91
C PHE A 20 5.16 9.72 12.21
N ASN A 21 4.27 10.02 11.26
CA ASN A 21 3.35 11.15 11.37
C ASN A 21 2.04 10.81 12.10
N TYR A 22 1.63 9.53 12.12
CA TYR A 22 0.34 9.10 12.63
C TYR A 22 0.48 7.95 13.61
N PHE A 23 -0.45 7.89 14.56
CA PHE A 23 -0.67 6.72 15.39
C PHE A 23 -1.79 5.88 14.77
N PHE A 24 -1.56 4.57 14.60
CA PHE A 24 -2.56 3.66 14.07
C PHE A 24 -3.39 3.10 15.23
N GLU A 25 -4.68 3.41 15.27
CA GLU A 25 -5.63 2.79 16.21
C GLU A 25 -5.95 1.36 15.77
N ASP A 26 -6.35 1.21 14.50
CA ASP A 26 -6.68 -0.08 13.89
C ASP A 26 -5.93 -0.30 12.57
N LEU A 27 -5.67 -1.58 12.27
CA LEU A 27 -5.01 -2.03 11.04
C LEU A 27 -5.93 -2.98 10.29
N PHE A 28 -6.26 -2.62 9.05
CA PHE A 28 -7.08 -3.43 8.17
C PHE A 28 -6.24 -4.03 7.04
N GLU A 29 -6.57 -5.25 6.65
CA GLU A 29 -6.02 -5.88 5.45
C GLU A 29 -7.01 -5.72 4.29
N ALA A 30 -6.51 -5.26 3.15
CA ALA A 30 -7.30 -5.03 1.94
C ALA A 30 -6.53 -5.49 0.70
N GLY A 31 -7.27 -5.93 -0.32
CA GLY A 31 -6.74 -6.20 -1.64
C GLY A 31 -6.96 -5.01 -2.57
N ILE A 32 -5.96 -4.62 -3.35
CA ILE A 32 -6.09 -3.61 -4.40
C ILE A 32 -6.19 -4.29 -5.77
N VAL A 33 -7.17 -3.89 -6.57
CA VAL A 33 -7.32 -4.36 -7.94
C VAL A 33 -6.40 -3.53 -8.84
N LEU A 34 -5.42 -4.20 -9.45
CA LEU A 34 -4.43 -3.58 -10.33
C LEU A 34 -4.64 -4.02 -11.78
N LYS A 35 -4.26 -3.14 -12.71
CA LYS A 35 -4.21 -3.42 -14.14
C LYS A 35 -2.83 -3.97 -14.54
N GLY A 36 -2.77 -4.66 -15.68
CA GLY A 36 -1.58 -5.39 -16.12
C GLY A 36 -0.27 -4.59 -16.12
N SER A 37 -0.31 -3.31 -16.51
CA SER A 37 0.85 -2.40 -16.49
C SER A 37 1.33 -2.06 -15.08
N GLU A 38 0.41 -1.91 -14.13
CA GLU A 38 0.70 -1.56 -12.74
C GLU A 38 1.39 -2.72 -12.01
N ILE A 39 1.00 -3.96 -12.30
CA ILE A 39 1.64 -5.17 -11.77
C ILE A 39 3.14 -5.18 -12.09
N LYS A 40 3.52 -4.76 -13.31
CA LYS A 40 4.92 -4.69 -13.72
C LYS A 40 5.69 -3.65 -12.91
N SER A 41 5.16 -2.42 -12.80
CA SER A 41 5.78 -1.34 -12.02
C SER A 41 5.92 -1.69 -10.53
N VAL A 42 4.90 -2.34 -9.95
CA VAL A 42 4.90 -2.84 -8.58
C VAL A 42 6.01 -3.88 -8.40
N ARG A 43 6.13 -4.87 -9.29
CA ARG A 43 7.20 -5.88 -9.21
C ARG A 43 8.61 -5.28 -9.34
N ASP A 44 8.75 -4.23 -10.15
CA ASP A 44 10.00 -3.48 -10.30
C ASP A 44 10.30 -2.55 -9.10
N GLY A 45 9.41 -2.47 -8.10
CA GLY A 45 9.57 -1.63 -6.92
C GLY A 45 9.38 -0.13 -7.18
N LYS A 46 8.82 0.23 -8.35
CA LYS A 46 8.55 1.62 -8.74
C LYS A 46 7.16 2.04 -8.27
N VAL A 47 6.94 1.98 -6.96
CA VAL A 47 5.68 2.38 -6.33
C VAL A 47 5.98 3.21 -5.08
N ASN A 48 5.28 4.33 -4.96
CA ASN A 48 5.32 5.27 -3.87
C ASN A 48 3.88 5.57 -3.40
N ILE A 49 3.62 5.23 -2.13
CA ILE A 49 2.36 5.48 -1.42
C ILE A 49 2.56 6.45 -0.24
N ALA A 50 3.64 7.23 -0.24
CA ALA A 50 3.99 8.12 0.86
C ALA A 50 2.91 9.19 1.11
N ASP A 51 2.37 9.75 0.03
CA ASP A 51 1.42 10.87 0.04
C ASP A 51 0.04 10.44 -0.49
N SER A 52 -0.21 9.13 -0.58
CA SER A 52 -1.47 8.55 -1.01
C SER A 52 -2.48 8.47 0.14
N TYR A 53 -3.77 8.57 -0.17
CA TYR A 53 -4.86 8.45 0.80
C TYR A 53 -6.02 7.62 0.25
N ALA A 54 -6.79 7.02 1.15
CA ALA A 54 -7.96 6.22 0.81
C ALA A 54 -9.22 7.09 0.87
N VAL A 55 -10.10 6.97 -0.12
CA VAL A 55 -11.40 7.67 -0.17
C VAL A 55 -12.50 6.65 -0.37
N GLU A 56 -13.58 6.79 0.39
CA GLU A 56 -14.81 6.06 0.14
C GLU A 56 -15.57 6.71 -1.02
N LYS A 57 -15.93 5.89 -2.00
CA LYS A 57 -16.71 6.32 -3.15
C LYS A 57 -17.69 5.21 -3.53
N ASN A 58 -18.98 5.48 -3.36
CA ASN A 58 -20.07 4.57 -3.75
C ASN A 58 -19.96 3.18 -3.11
N GLY A 59 -19.50 3.09 -1.85
CA GLY A 59 -19.31 1.83 -1.14
C GLY A 59 -17.99 1.11 -1.43
N GLU A 60 -17.11 1.70 -2.24
CA GLU A 60 -15.78 1.18 -2.53
C GLU A 60 -14.71 2.09 -1.92
N ILE A 61 -13.59 1.49 -1.51
CA ILE A 61 -12.41 2.24 -1.05
C ILE A 61 -11.44 2.37 -2.21
N ILE A 62 -11.13 3.60 -2.58
CA ILE A 62 -10.23 3.93 -3.68
C ILE A 62 -8.96 4.55 -3.11
N LEU A 63 -7.80 4.02 -3.49
CA LEU A 63 -6.51 4.63 -3.20
C LEU A 63 -6.21 5.73 -4.23
N ILE A 64 -6.03 6.96 -3.75
CA ILE A 64 -5.75 8.14 -4.56
C ILE A 64 -4.32 8.61 -4.28
N ASN A 65 -3.68 9.18 -5.30
CA ASN A 65 -2.33 9.77 -5.22
C ASN A 65 -1.21 8.75 -4.91
N SER A 66 -1.36 7.52 -5.38
CA SER A 66 -0.27 6.53 -5.46
C SER A 66 0.44 6.63 -6.81
N HIS A 67 1.77 6.69 -6.81
CA HIS A 67 2.60 6.78 -8.02
C HIS A 67 3.56 5.59 -8.11
#